data_AF-A0A3D1UQD8-F1
#
_entry.id   AF-A0A3D1UQD8-F1
#
_cell.length_a   1.000
_cell.length_b   1.000
_cell.length_c   1.000
_cell.angle_alpha   90.00
_cell.angle_beta   90.00
_cell.angle_gamma   90.00
#
_symmetry.space_group_name_H-M   'P 1'
#
loop_
_entity.id
_entity.type
_entity.pdbx_description
1 polymer ?
#
loop_
_entity_poly.entity_id
_entity_poly.type
_entity_poly.pdbx_seq_one_letter_code
_entity_poly.pdbx_strand_id
1 'polypeptide(L)'
;MIKFLKCLTNVTGAIIDDFRDSVGPSANMSVAELKKVYEALKSENPALKLYLVRYSRQDQKELIPYLDYFDVINFWVWVSTDHYWRSLYHYDIEEIHKLGKPVMQGTFMHNYGEDWDQPIPMDMLRLQCPKIADEIRTGMVDDWIILQNGWFCRENHREQVQWLKNYLEWFCGTWTRR
;
A
#
# COMPACT_ATOMS: atom_id res chain seq x y z
N MET A 1 -13.14 7.63 19.22
CA MET A 1 -13.20 6.52 20.21
C MET A 1 -13.19 5.22 19.42
N ILE A 2 -12.04 4.53 19.33
CA ILE A 2 -11.89 3.30 18.54
C ILE A 2 -12.42 2.12 19.37
N LYS A 3 -13.75 2.04 19.52
CA LYS A 3 -14.43 1.04 20.36
C LYS A 3 -14.58 -0.36 19.72
N PHE A 4 -14.15 -0.54 18.46
CA PHE A 4 -14.48 -1.73 17.66
C PHE A 4 -13.52 -2.92 17.81
N LEU A 5 -12.38 -2.76 18.51
CA LEU A 5 -11.30 -3.75 18.47
C LEU A 5 -11.40 -4.88 19.50
N LYS A 6 -12.13 -4.69 20.60
CA LYS A 6 -12.15 -5.66 21.71
C LYS A 6 -12.83 -7.00 21.41
N CYS A 7 -13.64 -7.08 20.35
CA CYS A 7 -14.41 -8.29 20.03
C CYS A 7 -14.02 -8.95 18.70
N LEU A 8 -13.05 -8.40 17.96
CA LEU A 8 -12.69 -8.87 16.62
C LEU A 8 -11.24 -9.37 16.60
N THR A 9 -11.06 -10.68 16.80
CA THR A 9 -9.73 -11.33 16.86
C THR A 9 -9.01 -11.35 15.51
N ASN A 10 -9.70 -11.07 14.41
CA ASN A 10 -9.16 -11.03 13.05
C ASN A 10 -8.73 -9.61 12.62
N VAL A 11 -8.87 -8.60 13.47
CA VAL A 11 -8.37 -7.26 13.17
C VAL A 11 -6.94 -7.15 13.67
N THR A 12 -6.01 -6.91 12.74
CA THR A 12 -4.56 -6.86 12.99
C THR A 12 -4.01 -5.44 13.01
N GLY A 13 -4.81 -4.43 12.66
CA GLY A 13 -4.36 -3.05 12.63
C GLY A 13 -5.44 -2.06 12.21
N ALA A 14 -5.00 -0.81 12.03
CA ALA A 14 -5.77 0.29 11.49
C ALA A 14 -4.94 1.00 10.41
N ILE A 15 -5.60 1.55 9.40
CA ILE A 15 -4.97 2.29 8.31
C ILE A 15 -5.49 3.72 8.28
N ILE A 16 -4.59 4.69 8.15
CA ILE A 16 -4.95 6.07 7.85
C ILE A 16 -4.76 6.27 6.35
N ASP A 17 -5.90 6.37 5.66
CA ASP A 17 -5.94 6.59 4.23
C ASP A 17 -5.53 8.03 3.87
N ASP A 18 -5.00 8.20 2.67
CA ASP A 18 -4.55 9.48 2.10
C ASP A 18 -3.68 10.33 3.06
N PHE A 19 -2.77 9.68 3.82
CA PHE A 19 -2.02 10.37 4.87
C PHE A 19 -1.22 11.54 4.31
N ARG A 20 -1.57 12.75 4.77
CA ARG A 20 -0.93 14.02 4.36
C ARG A 20 -1.03 14.27 2.84
N ASP A 21 -1.97 13.63 2.16
CA ASP A 21 -2.30 13.99 0.78
C ASP A 21 -3.14 15.27 0.75
N SER A 22 -2.89 16.17 -0.21
CA SER A 22 -3.48 17.51 -0.22
C SER A 22 -5.00 17.51 -0.38
N VAL A 23 -5.58 16.42 -0.91
CA VAL A 23 -7.03 16.25 -1.05
C VAL A 23 -7.62 15.29 -0.01
N GLY A 24 -6.79 14.72 0.86
CA GLY A 24 -7.19 13.74 1.86
C GLY A 24 -7.72 14.35 3.16
N PRO A 25 -8.56 13.62 3.93
CA PRO A 25 -9.09 14.10 5.21
C PRO A 25 -8.01 14.29 6.28
N SER A 26 -6.81 13.72 6.09
CA SER A 26 -5.66 13.80 6.98
C SER A 26 -4.57 14.75 6.47
N ALA A 27 -4.86 15.58 5.45
CA ALA A 27 -3.92 16.53 4.84
C ALA A 27 -3.13 17.36 5.85
N ASN A 28 -3.78 17.80 6.93
CA ASN A 28 -3.21 18.67 7.96
C ASN A 28 -2.92 17.96 9.29
N MET A 29 -2.94 16.62 9.32
CA MET A 29 -2.68 15.87 10.55
C MET A 29 -1.27 16.16 11.06
N SER A 30 -1.19 16.70 12.27
CA SER A 30 0.07 17.01 12.95
C SER A 30 0.67 15.78 13.63
N VAL A 31 1.96 15.86 13.99
CA VAL A 31 2.66 14.80 14.75
C VAL A 31 1.94 14.50 16.07
N ALA A 32 1.44 15.53 16.76
CA ALA A 32 0.73 15.36 18.03
C ALA A 32 -0.62 14.64 17.86
N GLU A 33 -1.30 14.85 16.74
CA GLU A 33 -2.54 14.14 16.42
C GLU A 33 -2.28 12.69 16.06
N LEU A 34 -1.26 12.42 15.22
CA LEU A 34 -0.89 11.05 14.89
C LEU A 34 -0.47 10.27 16.15
N LYS A 35 0.33 10.90 17.03
CA LYS A 35 0.70 10.33 18.33
C LYS A 35 -0.52 9.89 19.13
N LYS A 36 -1.54 10.74 19.25
CA LYS A 36 -2.79 10.40 19.96
C LYS A 36 -3.50 9.21 19.33
N VAL A 37 -3.55 9.11 18.00
CA VAL A 37 -4.15 7.97 17.29
C VAL A 37 -3.36 6.69 17.57
N TYR A 38 -2.03 6.76 17.47
CA TYR A 38 -1.13 5.64 17.73
C TYR A 38 -1.25 5.13 19.17
N GLU A 39 -1.15 6.02 20.16
CA GLU A 39 -1.30 5.66 21.57
C GLU A 39 -2.67 5.07 21.88
N ALA A 40 -3.74 5.61 21.29
CA ALA A 40 -5.08 5.06 21.43
C ALA A 40 -5.17 3.63 20.86
N LEU A 41 -4.62 3.40 19.66
CA LEU A 41 -4.59 2.07 19.05
C LEU A 41 -3.81 1.06 19.92
N LYS A 42 -2.61 1.44 20.37
CA LYS A 42 -1.75 0.59 21.20
C LYS A 42 -2.34 0.31 22.59
N SER A 43 -3.12 1.25 23.13
CA SER A 43 -3.81 1.07 24.41
C SER A 43 -4.91 0.00 24.37
N GLU A 44 -5.54 -0.22 23.21
CA GLU A 44 -6.52 -1.29 23.04
C GLU A 44 -5.85 -2.65 22.83
N ASN A 45 -4.78 -2.70 22.03
CA ASN A 45 -3.94 -3.89 21.86
C ASN A 45 -2.57 -3.50 21.28
N PRO A 46 -1.46 -3.68 22.03
CA PRO A 46 -0.12 -3.33 21.56
C PRO A 46 0.34 -4.03 20.27
N ALA A 47 -0.26 -5.18 19.94
CA ALA A 47 0.05 -5.92 18.73
C ALA A 47 -0.53 -5.30 17.45
N LEU A 48 -1.56 -4.45 17.57
CA LEU A 48 -2.20 -3.82 16.41
C LEU A 48 -1.24 -2.88 15.70
N LYS A 49 -1.21 -2.95 14.37
CA LYS A 49 -0.34 -2.13 13.53
C LYS A 49 -1.07 -0.88 13.03
N LEU A 50 -0.40 0.27 13.04
CA LEU A 50 -0.87 1.48 12.37
C LEU A 50 -0.16 1.65 11.03
N TYR A 51 -0.94 1.66 9.95
CA TYR A 51 -0.48 1.84 8.57
C TYR A 51 -0.76 3.26 8.11
N LEU A 52 0.18 3.87 7.37
CA LEU A 52 -0.03 5.16 6.71
C LEU A 52 0.00 5.00 5.20
N VAL A 53 -1.07 5.39 4.51
CA VAL A 53 -1.12 5.44 3.05
C VAL A 53 -0.26 6.59 2.54
N ARG A 54 0.67 6.29 1.63
CA ARG A 54 1.50 7.28 0.94
C ARG A 54 1.53 7.01 -0.54
N TYR A 55 1.47 8.07 -1.33
CA TYR A 55 1.54 7.99 -2.79
C TYR A 55 2.93 8.35 -3.30
N SER A 56 3.33 7.74 -4.43
CA SER A 56 4.59 8.03 -5.14
C SER A 56 4.78 9.50 -5.52
N ARG A 57 3.69 10.26 -5.68
CA ARG A 57 3.74 11.71 -5.96
C ARG A 57 4.15 12.58 -4.77
N GLN A 58 4.18 12.02 -3.56
CA GLN A 58 4.47 12.77 -2.34
C GLN A 58 5.94 12.60 -1.94
N ASP A 59 6.52 13.61 -1.27
CA ASP A 59 7.85 13.47 -0.68
C ASP A 59 7.76 12.58 0.57
N GLN A 60 8.46 11.45 0.54
CA GLN A 60 8.44 10.48 1.63
C GLN A 60 9.21 10.98 2.86
N LYS A 61 10.13 11.96 2.70
CA LYS A 61 10.87 12.57 3.80
C LYS A 61 9.97 13.35 4.75
N GLU A 62 8.77 13.72 4.32
CA GLU A 62 7.75 14.31 5.18
C GLU A 62 7.31 13.39 6.33
N LEU A 63 7.57 12.08 6.23
CA LEU A 63 7.29 11.12 7.30
C LEU A 63 8.32 11.14 8.44
N ILE A 64 9.50 11.74 8.26
CA ILE A 64 10.58 11.72 9.27
C ILE A 64 10.09 12.17 10.66
N PRO A 65 9.32 13.27 10.80
CA PRO A 65 8.80 13.70 12.11
C PRO A 65 7.77 12.74 12.74
N TYR A 66 7.27 11.77 11.98
CA TYR A 66 6.18 10.87 12.35
C TYR A 66 6.65 9.44 12.65
N LEU A 67 7.93 9.11 12.42
CA LEU A 67 8.44 7.73 12.47
C LEU A 67 8.12 6.99 13.77
N ASP A 68 8.03 7.66 14.92
CA ASP A 68 7.72 6.99 16.19
C ASP A 68 6.24 6.60 16.35
N TYR A 69 5.36 7.11 15.48
CA TYR A 69 3.90 7.05 15.68
C TYR A 69 3.17 6.31 14.55
N PHE A 70 3.84 5.41 13.86
CA PHE A 70 3.22 4.41 12.98
C PHE A 70 4.12 3.19 12.81
N ASP A 71 3.56 2.08 12.34
CA ASP A 71 4.27 0.83 12.20
C ASP A 71 4.69 0.53 10.75
N VAL A 72 3.87 0.83 9.76
CA VAL A 72 4.05 0.39 8.36
C VAL A 72 3.71 1.51 7.37
N ILE A 73 4.51 1.63 6.30
CA ILE A 73 4.19 2.49 5.16
C ILE A 73 3.40 1.67 4.16
N ASN A 74 2.17 2.10 3.83
CA ASN A 74 1.42 1.53 2.74
C ASN A 74 1.59 2.39 1.49
N PHE A 75 2.46 1.96 0.58
CA PHE A 75 2.89 2.76 -0.56
C PHE A 75 2.06 2.47 -1.81
N TRP A 76 1.56 3.52 -2.48
CA TRP A 76 0.67 3.42 -3.64
C TRP A 76 1.19 4.25 -4.82
N VAL A 77 0.96 3.74 -6.02
CA VAL A 77 1.26 4.43 -7.28
C VAL A 77 -0.08 4.78 -7.93
N TRP A 78 -0.48 6.05 -7.87
CA TRP A 78 -1.80 6.49 -8.34
C TRP A 78 -1.91 6.47 -9.88
N VAL A 79 -0.92 7.05 -10.56
CA VAL A 79 -0.84 7.06 -12.03
C VAL A 79 0.21 6.02 -12.45
N SER A 80 -0.25 4.98 -13.12
CA SER A 80 0.59 3.87 -13.52
C SER A 80 1.14 4.10 -14.93
N THR A 81 2.41 4.48 -15.05
CA THR A 81 3.06 4.72 -16.35
C THR A 81 4.21 3.75 -16.58
N ASP A 82 4.46 3.40 -17.84
CA ASP A 82 5.61 2.55 -18.22
C ASP A 82 6.94 3.11 -17.70
N HIS A 83 7.16 4.42 -17.87
CA HIS A 83 8.36 5.11 -17.39
C HIS A 83 8.57 4.95 -15.88
N TYR A 84 7.51 5.17 -15.08
CA TYR A 84 7.60 5.06 -13.63
C TYR A 84 8.05 3.65 -13.22
N TRP A 85 7.37 2.60 -13.70
CA TRP A 85 7.67 1.23 -13.31
C TRP A 85 9.01 0.71 -13.82
N ARG A 86 9.49 1.22 -14.96
CA ARG A 86 10.80 0.82 -15.51
C ARG A 86 11.97 1.58 -14.92
N SER A 87 11.79 2.85 -14.55
CA SER A 87 12.90 3.76 -14.29
C SER A 87 12.92 4.36 -12.90
N LEU A 88 11.78 4.45 -12.21
CA LEU A 88 11.66 5.22 -10.96
C LEU A 88 11.32 4.34 -9.75
N TYR A 89 10.47 3.32 -9.94
CA TYR A 89 9.91 2.52 -8.84
C TYR A 89 10.96 1.98 -7.86
N HIS A 90 12.05 1.39 -8.38
CA HIS A 90 13.12 0.84 -7.54
C HIS A 90 13.76 1.91 -6.64
N TYR A 91 14.02 3.11 -7.16
CA TYR A 91 14.62 4.20 -6.40
C TYR A 91 13.68 4.75 -5.33
N ASP A 92 12.38 4.85 -5.63
CA ASP A 92 11.38 5.24 -4.64
C ASP A 92 11.33 4.23 -3.49
N ILE A 93 11.34 2.93 -3.81
CA ILE A 93 11.38 1.88 -2.80
C ILE A 93 12.65 1.94 -1.96
N GLU A 94 13.83 2.17 -2.55
CA GLU A 94 15.07 2.35 -1.79
C GLU A 94 15.00 3.57 -0.85
N GLU A 95 14.45 4.69 -1.29
CA GLU A 95 14.29 5.89 -0.44
C GLU A 95 13.31 5.66 0.70
N ILE A 96 12.19 4.96 0.44
CA ILE A 96 11.21 4.60 1.47
C ILE A 96 11.84 3.63 2.47
N HIS A 97 12.58 2.62 2.00
CA HIS A 97 13.21 1.62 2.85
C HIS A 97 14.20 2.24 3.84
N LYS A 98 14.90 3.33 3.44
CA LYS A 98 15.80 4.10 4.32
C LYS A 98 15.09 4.75 5.52
N LEU A 99 13.76 4.87 5.50
CA LEU A 99 12.99 5.34 6.65
C LEU A 99 12.91 4.30 7.79
N GLY A 100 13.39 3.08 7.56
CA GLY A 100 13.46 2.02 8.58
C GLY A 100 12.10 1.46 8.98
N LYS A 101 11.11 1.59 8.09
CA LYS A 101 9.74 1.10 8.29
C LYS A 101 9.43 0.00 7.27
N PRO A 102 8.73 -1.07 7.68
CA PRO A 102 8.20 -2.02 6.73
C PRO A 102 7.35 -1.35 5.65
N VAL A 103 7.43 -1.88 4.44
CA VAL A 103 6.72 -1.37 3.26
C VAL A 103 5.68 -2.38 2.80
N MET A 104 4.42 -1.97 2.80
CA MET A 104 3.32 -2.69 2.19
C MET A 104 2.98 -2.02 0.85
N GLN A 105 3.31 -2.67 -0.26
CA GLN A 105 3.02 -2.15 -1.60
C GLN A 105 1.54 -2.32 -1.91
N GLY A 106 0.88 -1.23 -2.34
CA GLY A 106 -0.47 -1.24 -2.88
C GLY A 106 -0.50 -1.48 -4.38
N THR A 107 -1.55 -2.13 -4.88
CA THR A 107 -1.81 -2.27 -6.31
C THR A 107 -3.27 -2.02 -6.62
N PHE A 108 -3.50 -1.10 -7.56
CA PHE A 108 -4.81 -0.86 -8.13
C PHE A 108 -5.09 -1.85 -9.25
N MET A 109 -6.32 -2.35 -9.29
CA MET A 109 -6.86 -3.12 -10.42
C MET A 109 -7.77 -2.27 -11.31
N HIS A 110 -8.11 -1.07 -10.83
CA HIS A 110 -8.96 -0.10 -11.47
C HIS A 110 -8.17 1.20 -11.72
N ASN A 111 -8.40 1.87 -12.85
CA ASN A 111 -7.56 2.97 -13.30
C ASN A 111 -8.01 4.34 -12.75
N TYR A 112 -7.92 4.54 -11.44
CA TYR A 112 -8.23 5.85 -10.83
C TYR A 112 -7.35 7.01 -11.32
N GLY A 113 -6.16 6.70 -11.82
CA GLY A 113 -5.18 7.68 -12.26
C GLY A 113 -5.53 8.37 -13.56
N GLU A 114 -6.11 7.63 -14.49
CA GLU A 114 -6.25 8.08 -15.88
C GLU A 114 -7.65 7.85 -16.47
N ASP A 115 -8.36 6.79 -16.04
CA ASP A 115 -9.69 6.46 -16.57
C ASP A 115 -10.58 5.77 -15.52
N TRP A 116 -11.45 6.55 -14.90
CA TRP A 116 -12.29 6.18 -13.76
C TRP A 116 -13.36 5.11 -14.02
N ASP A 117 -13.52 4.65 -15.27
CA ASP A 117 -14.47 3.58 -15.61
C ASP A 117 -13.78 2.31 -16.16
N GLN A 118 -12.45 2.31 -16.26
CA GLN A 118 -11.69 1.21 -16.85
C GLN A 118 -10.81 0.47 -15.83
N PRO A 119 -10.59 -0.84 -16.03
CA PRO A 119 -9.54 -1.54 -15.32
C PRO A 119 -8.16 -0.97 -15.67
N ILE A 120 -7.15 -1.29 -14.86
CA ILE A 120 -5.76 -1.05 -15.27
C ILE A 120 -5.49 -1.83 -16.58
N PRO A 121 -4.82 -1.20 -17.57
CA PRO A 121 -4.41 -1.88 -18.79
C PRO A 121 -3.58 -3.16 -18.52
N MET A 122 -3.81 -4.20 -19.31
CA MET A 122 -3.19 -5.51 -19.07
C MET A 122 -1.66 -5.50 -19.19
N ASP A 123 -1.12 -4.69 -20.08
CA ASP A 123 0.31 -4.44 -20.21
C ASP A 123 0.90 -3.77 -18.97
N MET A 124 0.17 -2.81 -18.37
CA MET A 124 0.57 -2.19 -17.11
C MET A 124 0.54 -3.17 -15.94
N LEU A 125 -0.46 -4.04 -15.84
CA LEU A 125 -0.48 -5.11 -14.84
C LEU A 125 0.69 -6.08 -15.00
N ARG A 126 0.96 -6.49 -16.24
CA ARG A 126 2.11 -7.36 -16.58
C ARG A 126 3.45 -6.70 -16.34
N LEU A 127 3.52 -5.37 -16.32
CA LEU A 127 4.74 -4.63 -16.01
C LEU A 127 4.92 -4.43 -14.50
N GLN A 128 3.90 -3.96 -13.78
CA GLN A 128 4.03 -3.58 -12.38
C GLN A 128 4.18 -4.80 -11.45
N CYS A 129 3.43 -5.87 -11.68
CA CYS A 129 3.41 -7.02 -10.77
C CYS A 129 4.77 -7.75 -10.68
N PRO A 130 5.51 -7.97 -11.78
CA PRO A 130 6.89 -8.46 -11.69
C PRO A 130 7.83 -7.53 -10.94
N LYS A 131 7.71 -6.21 -11.11
CA LYS A 131 8.54 -5.24 -10.39
C LYS A 131 8.31 -5.30 -8.88
N ILE A 132 7.06 -5.37 -8.46
CA ILE A 132 6.69 -5.51 -7.05
C ILE A 132 7.19 -6.85 -6.50
N ALA A 133 7.00 -7.94 -7.25
CA ALA A 133 7.48 -9.27 -6.88
C ALA A 133 9.00 -9.34 -6.72
N ASP A 134 9.76 -8.63 -7.57
CA ASP A 134 11.22 -8.53 -7.46
C ASP A 134 11.61 -7.82 -6.16
N GLU A 135 10.97 -6.71 -5.80
CA GLU A 135 11.25 -5.99 -4.54
C GLU A 135 10.84 -6.79 -3.29
N ILE A 136 9.79 -7.62 -3.39
CA ILE A 136 9.44 -8.57 -2.32
C ILE A 136 10.54 -9.62 -2.16
N ARG A 137 11.09 -10.13 -3.28
CA ARG A 137 12.15 -11.13 -3.25
C ARG A 137 13.47 -10.59 -2.70
N THR A 138 13.79 -9.32 -2.95
CA THR A 138 14.99 -8.66 -2.42
C THR A 138 14.83 -8.23 -0.95
N GLY A 139 13.60 -8.27 -0.42
CA GLY A 139 13.30 -7.84 0.95
C GLY A 139 13.14 -6.33 1.11
N MET A 140 13.02 -5.59 -0.01
CA MET A 140 12.76 -4.16 0.02
C MET A 140 11.28 -3.83 0.26
N VAL A 141 10.38 -4.74 -0.14
CA VAL A 141 8.94 -4.71 0.14
C VAL A 141 8.56 -5.91 1.02
N ASP A 142 7.85 -5.65 2.12
CA ASP A 142 7.52 -6.65 3.13
C ASP A 142 6.19 -7.36 2.90
N ASP A 143 5.25 -6.66 2.26
CA ASP A 143 3.87 -7.10 2.05
C ASP A 143 3.26 -6.47 0.79
N TRP A 144 2.21 -7.09 0.26
CA TRP A 144 1.51 -6.65 -0.94
C TRP A 144 0.00 -6.67 -0.74
N ILE A 145 -0.62 -5.49 -0.80
CA ILE A 145 -2.06 -5.30 -0.74
C ILE A 145 -2.64 -4.95 -2.11
N ILE A 146 -3.77 -5.55 -2.44
CA ILE A 146 -4.51 -5.27 -3.67
C ILE A 146 -5.80 -4.55 -3.28
N LEU A 147 -6.04 -3.36 -3.83
CA LEU A 147 -7.29 -2.66 -3.55
C LEU A 147 -8.46 -3.39 -4.21
N GLN A 148 -9.38 -3.87 -3.40
CA GLN A 148 -10.65 -4.42 -3.84
C GLN A 148 -11.78 -3.58 -3.26
N ASN A 149 -12.32 -2.67 -4.06
CA ASN A 149 -13.48 -1.84 -3.72
C ASN A 149 -14.65 -2.09 -4.68
N GLY A 150 -14.96 -3.38 -4.93
CA GLY A 150 -16.12 -3.79 -5.71
C GLY A 150 -15.90 -3.97 -7.21
N TRP A 151 -14.66 -3.86 -7.71
CA TRP A 151 -14.37 -4.06 -9.14
C TRP A 151 -14.28 -5.52 -9.56
N PHE A 152 -13.89 -6.41 -8.65
CA PHE A 152 -13.60 -7.81 -9.00
C PHE A 152 -14.82 -8.59 -9.49
N CYS A 153 -16.03 -8.12 -9.17
CA CYS A 153 -17.28 -8.71 -9.66
C CYS A 153 -17.76 -8.13 -10.99
N ARG A 154 -17.05 -7.15 -11.58
CA ARG A 154 -17.43 -6.57 -12.88
C ARG A 154 -16.78 -7.35 -14.02
N GLU A 155 -17.57 -7.63 -15.06
CA GLU A 155 -17.10 -8.40 -16.23
C GLU A 155 -15.92 -7.72 -16.92
N ASN A 156 -15.89 -6.39 -16.99
CA ASN A 156 -14.80 -5.64 -17.61
C ASN A 156 -13.47 -5.69 -16.83
N HIS A 157 -13.44 -6.23 -15.60
CA HIS A 157 -12.22 -6.44 -14.82
C HIS A 157 -11.80 -7.92 -14.75
N ARG A 158 -12.58 -8.82 -15.38
CA ARG A 158 -12.41 -10.27 -15.26
C ARG A 158 -11.04 -10.73 -15.73
N GLU A 159 -10.54 -10.19 -16.85
CA GLU A 159 -9.23 -10.55 -17.38
C GLU A 159 -8.11 -10.23 -16.39
N GLN A 160 -8.14 -9.01 -15.82
CA GLN A 160 -7.16 -8.53 -14.85
C GLN A 160 -7.15 -9.40 -13.59
N VAL A 161 -8.35 -9.71 -13.06
CA VAL A 161 -8.50 -10.55 -11.87
C VAL A 161 -7.98 -11.96 -12.12
N GLN A 162 -8.33 -12.58 -13.25
CA GLN A 162 -7.87 -13.93 -13.60
C GLN A 162 -6.36 -13.97 -13.79
N TRP A 163 -5.79 -12.98 -14.48
CA TRP A 163 -4.36 -12.89 -14.69
C TRP A 163 -3.61 -12.70 -13.37
N LEU A 164 -4.04 -11.77 -12.52
CA LEU A 164 -3.40 -11.52 -11.22
C LEU A 164 -3.48 -12.74 -10.31
N LYS A 165 -4.63 -13.42 -10.26
CA LYS A 165 -4.77 -14.68 -9.51
C LYS A 165 -3.74 -15.70 -9.96
N ASN A 166 -3.66 -15.97 -11.27
CA ASN A 166 -2.71 -16.94 -11.81
C ASN A 166 -1.26 -16.53 -11.54
N TYR A 167 -0.96 -15.24 -11.64
CA TYR A 167 0.36 -14.69 -11.35
C TYR A 167 0.75 -14.90 -9.89
N LEU A 168 -0.16 -14.60 -8.95
CA LEU A 168 0.08 -14.78 -7.51
C LEU A 168 0.20 -16.26 -7.13
N GLU A 169 -0.63 -17.14 -7.70
CA GLU A 169 -0.52 -18.59 -7.49
C GLU A 169 0.84 -19.12 -7.95
N TRP A 170 1.31 -18.69 -9.12
CA TRP A 170 2.65 -19.02 -9.60
C TRP A 170 3.74 -18.43 -8.69
N PHE A 171 3.67 -17.13 -8.39
CA PHE A 171 4.68 -16.43 -7.60
C PHE A 171 4.82 -17.04 -6.20
N CYS A 172 3.72 -17.15 -5.46
CA CYS A 172 3.70 -17.72 -4.12
C CYS A 172 3.98 -19.24 -4.12
N GLY A 173 3.62 -19.94 -5.19
CA GLY A 173 3.87 -21.38 -5.32
C GLY A 173 5.29 -21.75 -5.75
N THR A 174 6.04 -20.82 -6.34
CA THR A 174 7.42 -21.06 -6.84
C THR A 174 8.49 -20.32 -6.07
N TRP A 175 8.11 -19.38 -5.20
CA TRP A 175 9.02 -18.66 -4.33
C TRP A 175 8.95 -19.17 -2.90
N THR A 176 10.12 -19.45 -2.32
CA THR A 176 10.27 -19.65 -0.87
C THR A 176 10.82 -18.37 -0.26
N ARG A 177 10.10 -17.78 0.70
CA ARG A 177 10.60 -16.66 1.51
C ARG A 177 11.86 -17.18 2.23
N ARG A 178 13.01 -16.57 1.92
CA ARG A 178 14.29 -16.93 2.55
C ARG A 178 14.37 -16.32 3.94
#